data_AF-A0A0B2QG03-F1
#
_entry.id   AF-A0A0B2QG03-F1
#
_cell.length_a   1.000
_cell.length_b   1.000
_cell.length_c   1.000
_cell.angle_alpha   90.00
_cell.angle_beta   90.00
_cell.angle_gamma   90.00
#
_symmetry.space_group_name_H-M   'P 1'
#
loop_
_entity.id
_entity.type
_entity.pdbx_description
1 polymer ?
#
loop_
_entity_poly.entity_id
_entity_poly.type
_entity_poly.pdbx_seq_one_letter_code
_entity_poly.pdbx_strand_id
1 'polypeptide(L)'
;MAQYFFLFVLVFASQLMAGFNAPLPLPSPSYGNHTTILSIDGGGIRGIIPATVLEYLDKALKAKDPTTSLAHYFDVISGTSTGGLMTAMLAAPNSSNANSPLFTPSEVVQFYKNYGPKIFEPRAWYDLDKCPKFNGEFLHDITRKILKETRLNKTLTNVVIPTFDERKTKPVIFSNYKLKTETYLNAKLSDICIGTSAAPTYLPPHQFQNDGVQFDLVDGAMSANNPALVAVSEVIQHNEHKEILLLSLGTGTIKAEEKLSGIFDGLCQLEWLVSSTNVFSEALYSTNMIHYYLATVFPGVLPADNYLRIEEYNLDPSMEEMDNADKKNMDNLVKVGKNLLLQKALRMNVNTFAPVELDQTNAEALDRLSEKLYAERQLRLKRKSMEKGGSRIIESVKVPSGRMHAT
;
A
#
# COMPACT_ATOMS: atom_id res chain seq x y z
N MET A 1 -30.52 41.49 -16.58
CA MET A 1 -30.58 40.93 -15.21
C MET A 1 -30.97 39.44 -15.18
N ALA A 2 -31.97 38.99 -15.93
CA ALA A 2 -32.41 37.57 -15.92
C ALA A 2 -31.35 36.54 -16.42
N GLN A 3 -30.51 36.92 -17.40
CA GLN A 3 -29.51 36.02 -17.98
C GLN A 3 -28.32 35.73 -17.06
N TYR A 4 -27.94 36.71 -16.21
CA TYR A 4 -26.91 36.53 -15.19
C TYR A 4 -27.42 35.73 -13.98
N PHE A 5 -28.72 35.84 -13.66
CA PHE A 5 -29.34 35.02 -12.62
C PHE A 5 -29.42 33.54 -13.01
N PHE A 6 -29.75 33.23 -14.27
CA PHE A 6 -29.73 31.85 -14.78
C PHE A 6 -28.32 31.23 -14.78
N LEU A 7 -27.30 32.01 -15.17
CA LEU A 7 -25.91 31.56 -15.11
C LEU A 7 -25.46 31.32 -13.66
N PHE A 8 -25.84 32.22 -12.74
CA PHE A 8 -25.54 32.09 -11.32
C PHE A 8 -26.20 30.85 -10.70
N VAL A 9 -27.48 30.59 -11.00
CA VAL A 9 -28.21 29.40 -10.53
C VAL A 9 -27.62 28.11 -11.10
N LEU A 10 -27.20 28.09 -12.38
CA LEU A 10 -26.55 26.92 -12.99
C LEU A 10 -25.17 26.65 -12.38
N VAL A 11 -24.37 27.69 -12.12
CA VAL A 11 -23.07 27.56 -11.45
C VAL A 11 -23.26 27.09 -10.01
N PHE A 12 -24.22 27.65 -9.27
CA PHE A 12 -24.54 27.22 -7.90
C PHE A 12 -25.10 25.80 -7.85
N ALA A 13 -25.96 25.42 -8.79
CA ALA A 13 -26.48 24.05 -8.90
C ALA A 13 -25.38 23.06 -9.27
N SER A 14 -24.44 23.42 -10.15
CA SER A 14 -23.28 22.59 -10.46
C SER A 14 -22.32 22.43 -9.28
N GLN A 15 -22.13 23.47 -8.46
CA GLN A 15 -21.31 23.43 -7.25
C GLN A 15 -22.00 22.67 -6.10
N LEU A 16 -23.33 22.76 -6.00
CA LEU A 16 -24.12 21.93 -5.08
C LEU A 16 -24.08 20.46 -5.50
N MET A 17 -24.28 20.15 -6.79
CA MET A 17 -24.24 18.79 -7.33
C MET A 17 -22.84 18.15 -7.23
N ALA A 18 -21.78 18.94 -7.43
CA ALA A 18 -20.41 18.50 -7.18
C ALA A 18 -20.16 18.17 -5.70
N GLY A 19 -20.84 18.87 -4.77
CA GLY A 19 -20.79 18.58 -3.33
C GLY A 19 -21.52 17.29 -2.92
N PHE A 20 -22.52 16.84 -3.70
CA PHE A 20 -23.25 15.59 -3.43
C PHE A 20 -22.64 14.35 -4.10
N ASN A 21 -21.78 14.51 -5.11
CA ASN A 21 -21.18 13.41 -5.88
C ASN A 21 -19.74 13.04 -5.46
N ALA A 22 -19.17 13.70 -4.46
CA ALA A 22 -17.86 13.32 -3.94
C ALA A 22 -17.98 12.05 -3.06
N PRO A 23 -17.11 11.04 -3.22
CA PRO A 23 -17.15 9.85 -2.39
C PRO A 23 -16.96 10.24 -0.93
N LEU A 24 -17.83 9.72 -0.06
CA LEU A 24 -17.67 9.89 1.37
C LEU A 24 -16.43 9.10 1.85
N PRO A 25 -15.59 9.69 2.72
CA PRO A 25 -14.51 8.95 3.36
C PRO A 25 -15.05 7.68 4.03
N LEU A 26 -14.27 6.60 4.01
CA LEU A 26 -14.63 5.35 4.68
C LEU A 26 -14.89 5.66 6.17
N PRO A 27 -16.09 5.37 6.69
CA PRO A 27 -16.33 5.51 8.12
C PRO A 27 -15.42 4.60 8.94
N SER A 28 -15.11 5.05 10.16
CA SER A 28 -14.32 4.29 11.14
C SER A 28 -14.70 2.80 11.18
N PRO A 29 -13.71 1.89 11.32
CA PRO A 29 -13.97 0.48 11.58
C PRO A 29 -14.97 0.24 12.70
N SER A 30 -15.07 1.12 13.71
CA SER A 30 -16.03 1.04 14.81
C SER A 30 -17.49 0.83 14.36
N TYR A 31 -17.88 1.37 13.20
CA TYR A 31 -19.22 1.19 12.62
C TYR A 31 -19.41 -0.14 11.89
N GLY A 32 -18.34 -0.88 11.67
CA GLY A 32 -18.29 -2.06 10.83
C GLY A 32 -18.04 -3.36 11.60
N ASN A 33 -17.90 -4.44 10.87
CA ASN A 33 -17.55 -5.75 11.43
C ASN A 33 -16.06 -6.08 11.24
N HIS A 34 -15.46 -5.55 10.17
CA HIS A 34 -14.09 -5.85 9.81
C HIS A 34 -13.19 -4.62 9.90
N THR A 35 -11.87 -4.83 10.00
CA THR A 35 -10.85 -3.85 9.61
C THR A 35 -10.18 -4.35 8.33
N THR A 36 -10.09 -3.51 7.32
CA THR A 36 -9.69 -3.90 5.95
C THR A 36 -8.26 -3.43 5.64
N ILE A 37 -7.40 -4.35 5.23
CA ILE A 37 -5.98 -4.10 4.96
C ILE A 37 -5.64 -4.52 3.53
N LEU A 38 -5.01 -3.61 2.81
CA LEU A 38 -4.27 -3.89 1.57
C LEU A 38 -2.77 -3.81 1.88
N SER A 39 -2.01 -4.83 1.49
CA SER A 39 -0.56 -4.88 1.64
C SER A 39 0.10 -5.20 0.29
N ILE A 40 1.17 -4.47 -0.04
CA ILE A 40 1.84 -4.53 -1.34
C ILE A 40 3.35 -4.68 -1.11
N ASP A 41 3.92 -5.77 -1.62
CA ASP A 41 5.34 -6.07 -1.43
C ASP A 41 6.27 -5.12 -2.21
N GLY A 42 7.54 -5.10 -1.79
CA GLY A 42 8.63 -4.52 -2.57
C GLY A 42 8.99 -5.36 -3.80
N GLY A 43 9.75 -4.79 -4.75
CA GLY A 43 10.12 -5.51 -5.97
C GLY A 43 10.51 -4.67 -7.19
N GLY A 44 10.81 -3.37 -7.01
CA GLY A 44 11.19 -2.47 -8.10
C GLY A 44 10.15 -2.37 -9.22
N ILE A 45 10.56 -2.51 -10.48
CA ILE A 45 9.70 -2.43 -11.67
C ILE A 45 8.64 -3.54 -11.70
N ARG A 46 8.86 -4.64 -10.98
CA ARG A 46 7.88 -5.74 -10.85
C ARG A 46 6.62 -5.33 -10.10
N GLY A 47 6.60 -4.15 -9.47
CA GLY A 47 5.39 -3.49 -8.96
C GLY A 47 4.26 -3.33 -10.00
N ILE A 48 4.57 -3.46 -11.30
CA ILE A 48 3.57 -3.57 -12.37
C ILE A 48 2.61 -4.76 -12.15
N ILE A 49 3.09 -5.88 -11.61
CA ILE A 49 2.28 -7.08 -11.34
C ILE A 49 1.15 -6.77 -10.35
N PRO A 50 1.42 -6.34 -9.10
CA PRO A 50 0.36 -6.03 -8.15
C PRO A 50 -0.50 -4.83 -8.60
N ALA A 51 0.07 -3.84 -9.30
CA ALA A 51 -0.73 -2.74 -9.86
C ALA A 51 -1.78 -3.22 -10.88
N THR A 52 -1.41 -4.20 -11.72
CA THR A 52 -2.33 -4.82 -12.70
C THR A 52 -3.42 -5.64 -12.01
N VAL A 53 -3.08 -6.36 -10.93
CA VAL A 53 -4.07 -7.08 -10.12
C VAL A 53 -5.03 -6.10 -9.42
N LEU A 54 -4.52 -4.99 -8.90
CA LEU A 54 -5.33 -3.94 -8.29
C LEU A 54 -6.25 -3.23 -9.29
N GLU A 55 -5.84 -3.10 -10.56
CA GLU A 55 -6.71 -2.58 -11.61
C GLU A 55 -7.99 -3.41 -11.77
N TYR A 56 -7.89 -4.74 -11.64
CA TYR A 56 -9.05 -5.63 -11.66
C TYR A 56 -9.99 -5.36 -10.47
N LEU A 57 -9.44 -5.33 -9.25
CA LEU A 57 -10.23 -5.07 -8.04
C LEU A 57 -10.89 -3.68 -8.05
N ASP A 58 -10.17 -2.65 -8.47
CA ASP A 58 -10.68 -1.27 -8.58
C ASP A 58 -11.84 -1.19 -9.59
N LYS A 59 -11.75 -1.89 -10.73
CA LYS A 59 -12.86 -2.01 -11.69
C LYS A 59 -14.08 -2.72 -11.10
N ALA A 60 -13.87 -3.84 -10.40
CA ALA A 60 -14.96 -4.59 -9.75
C ALA A 60 -15.70 -3.73 -8.71
N LEU A 61 -14.97 -2.95 -7.91
CA LEU A 61 -15.56 -2.04 -6.92
C LEU A 61 -16.25 -0.83 -7.58
N LYS A 62 -15.65 -0.23 -8.61
CA LYS A 62 -16.25 0.90 -9.36
C LYS A 62 -17.51 0.51 -10.13
N ALA A 63 -17.65 -0.76 -10.54
CA ALA A 63 -18.90 -1.25 -11.11
C ALA A 63 -20.07 -1.17 -10.10
N LYS A 64 -19.78 -1.18 -8.79
CA LYS A 64 -20.77 -1.05 -7.71
C LYS A 64 -20.94 0.38 -7.21
N ASP A 65 -19.84 1.15 -7.15
CA ASP A 65 -19.83 2.57 -6.78
C ASP A 65 -18.75 3.33 -7.59
N PRO A 66 -19.12 3.94 -8.73
CA PRO A 66 -18.18 4.58 -9.64
C PRO A 66 -17.39 5.76 -9.06
N THR A 67 -17.87 6.33 -7.95
CA THR A 67 -17.25 7.50 -7.32
C THR A 67 -16.09 7.14 -6.40
N THR A 68 -15.93 5.85 -6.08
CA THR A 68 -14.97 5.38 -5.08
C THR A 68 -13.62 4.95 -5.68
N SER A 69 -12.68 4.73 -4.78
CA SER A 69 -11.34 4.22 -5.06
C SER A 69 -10.93 3.24 -3.95
N LEU A 70 -9.81 2.54 -4.11
CA LEU A 70 -9.32 1.58 -3.10
C LEU A 70 -9.18 2.20 -1.69
N ALA A 71 -8.74 3.46 -1.57
CA ALA A 71 -8.64 4.16 -0.28
C ALA A 71 -9.99 4.36 0.42
N HIS A 72 -11.11 4.22 -0.29
CA HIS A 72 -12.45 4.27 0.27
C HIS A 72 -12.98 2.92 0.75
N TYR A 73 -12.23 1.83 0.52
CA TYR A 73 -12.59 0.47 0.94
C TYR A 73 -11.60 -0.15 1.92
N PHE A 74 -10.34 0.30 1.91
CA PHE A 74 -9.30 -0.16 2.81
C PHE A 74 -9.05 0.84 3.94
N ASP A 75 -9.12 0.37 5.19
CA ASP A 75 -8.77 1.12 6.40
C ASP A 75 -7.27 1.35 6.52
N VAL A 76 -6.48 0.45 5.92
CA VAL A 76 -5.02 0.52 5.85
C VAL A 76 -4.54 0.12 4.46
N ILE A 77 -3.69 0.93 3.86
CA ILE A 77 -2.87 0.54 2.70
C ILE A 77 -1.40 0.52 3.14
N SER A 78 -0.75 -0.61 2.99
CA SER A 78 0.63 -0.81 3.40
C SER A 78 1.49 -1.21 2.22
N GLY A 79 2.73 -0.73 2.21
CA GLY A 79 3.65 -1.10 1.16
C GLY A 79 5.11 -0.82 1.50
N THR A 80 5.98 -1.65 0.95
CA THR A 80 7.44 -1.54 1.07
C THR A 80 8.04 -1.24 -0.29
N SER A 81 9.05 -0.37 -0.36
CA SER A 81 9.75 -0.05 -1.61
C SER A 81 8.76 0.43 -2.69
N THR A 82 8.78 -0.19 -3.87
CA THR A 82 7.79 0.06 -4.94
C THR A 82 6.33 -0.03 -4.45
N GLY A 83 6.01 -0.94 -3.52
CA GLY A 83 4.70 -1.02 -2.88
C GLY A 83 4.40 0.18 -1.98
N GLY A 84 5.42 0.77 -1.36
CA GLY A 84 5.33 2.02 -0.61
C GLY A 84 5.08 3.24 -1.50
N LEU A 85 5.73 3.32 -2.67
CA LEU A 85 5.42 4.30 -3.71
C LEU A 85 3.96 4.18 -4.15
N MET A 86 3.52 2.95 -4.45
CA MET A 86 2.15 2.66 -4.83
C MET A 86 1.16 3.02 -3.71
N THR A 87 1.49 2.73 -2.47
CA THR A 87 0.69 3.11 -1.29
C THR A 87 0.49 4.63 -1.25
N ALA A 88 1.55 5.41 -1.41
CA ALA A 88 1.44 6.87 -1.44
C ALA A 88 0.62 7.38 -2.63
N MET A 89 0.78 6.79 -3.82
CA MET A 89 -0.02 7.14 -5.01
C MET A 89 -1.52 6.85 -4.82
N LEU A 90 -1.85 5.74 -4.17
CA LEU A 90 -3.22 5.29 -3.92
C LEU A 90 -3.88 5.95 -2.69
N ALA A 91 -3.11 6.61 -1.81
CA ALA A 91 -3.60 7.20 -0.57
C ALA A 91 -3.41 8.72 -0.46
N ALA A 92 -2.49 9.34 -1.21
CA ALA A 92 -2.33 10.79 -1.20
C ALA A 92 -3.51 11.47 -1.92
N PRO A 93 -4.04 12.58 -1.38
CA PRO A 93 -5.16 13.30 -1.99
C PRO A 93 -4.73 14.01 -3.28
N ASN A 94 -5.59 13.97 -4.30
CA ASN A 94 -5.41 14.72 -5.53
C ASN A 94 -5.68 16.22 -5.28
N SER A 95 -4.83 17.10 -5.84
CA SER A 95 -5.00 18.55 -5.71
C SER A 95 -6.30 19.08 -6.33
N SER A 96 -6.81 18.43 -7.38
CA SER A 96 -8.05 18.82 -8.07
C SER A 96 -9.30 18.26 -7.39
N ASN A 97 -9.18 17.15 -6.66
CA ASN A 97 -10.25 16.56 -5.87
C ASN A 97 -9.65 15.92 -4.61
N ALA A 98 -9.72 16.63 -3.49
CA ALA A 98 -9.10 16.21 -2.24
C ALA A 98 -9.65 14.91 -1.65
N ASN A 99 -10.80 14.41 -2.13
CA ASN A 99 -11.36 13.12 -1.74
C ASN A 99 -10.99 11.98 -2.69
N SER A 100 -10.27 12.26 -3.78
CA SER A 100 -9.78 11.22 -4.70
C SER A 100 -8.28 11.00 -4.50
N PRO A 101 -7.79 9.75 -4.66
CA PRO A 101 -6.37 9.50 -4.60
C PRO A 101 -5.67 10.13 -5.81
N LEU A 102 -4.36 10.28 -5.68
CA LEU A 102 -3.53 10.88 -6.71
C LEU A 102 -3.49 10.05 -7.99
N PHE A 103 -3.54 8.72 -7.86
CA PHE A 103 -3.58 7.76 -8.97
C PHE A 103 -4.65 6.68 -8.73
N THR A 104 -5.19 6.19 -9.83
CA THR A 104 -5.85 4.88 -9.93
C THR A 104 -4.80 3.77 -10.17
N PRO A 105 -5.10 2.49 -9.90
CA PRO A 105 -4.16 1.40 -10.18
C PRO A 105 -3.71 1.34 -11.65
N SER A 106 -4.60 1.62 -12.60
CA SER A 106 -4.22 1.71 -14.02
C SER A 106 -3.22 2.84 -14.30
N GLU A 107 -3.34 3.97 -13.63
CA GLU A 107 -2.38 5.08 -13.76
C GLU A 107 -1.05 4.73 -13.08
N VAL A 108 -1.04 3.92 -12.02
CA VAL A 108 0.19 3.37 -11.44
C VAL A 108 0.92 2.48 -12.44
N VAL A 109 0.22 1.61 -13.18
CA VAL A 109 0.83 0.83 -14.28
C VAL A 109 1.46 1.78 -15.32
N GLN A 110 0.74 2.83 -15.74
CA GLN A 110 1.29 3.81 -16.68
C GLN A 110 2.47 4.60 -16.10
N PHE A 111 2.46 4.90 -14.80
CA PHE A 111 3.58 5.54 -14.12
C PHE A 111 4.86 4.72 -14.31
N TYR A 112 4.83 3.42 -14.01
CA TYR A 112 6.01 2.57 -14.21
C TYR A 112 6.42 2.48 -15.68
N LYS A 113 5.47 2.36 -16.61
CA LYS A 113 5.81 2.30 -18.05
C LYS A 113 6.47 3.59 -18.57
N ASN A 114 6.07 4.73 -18.05
CA ASN A 114 6.55 6.04 -18.50
C ASN A 114 7.84 6.48 -17.78
N TYR A 115 7.98 6.13 -16.51
CA TYR A 115 9.04 6.64 -15.65
C TYR A 115 10.04 5.58 -15.18
N GLY A 116 9.67 4.30 -15.22
CA GLY A 116 10.58 3.18 -14.92
C GLY A 116 11.92 3.27 -15.65
N PRO A 117 11.96 3.48 -16.98
CA PRO A 117 13.21 3.62 -17.72
C PRO A 117 14.12 4.75 -17.24
N LYS A 118 13.55 5.82 -16.68
CA LYS A 118 14.29 6.97 -16.14
C LYS A 118 14.68 6.79 -14.68
N ILE A 119 13.87 6.05 -13.91
CA ILE A 119 14.18 5.67 -12.52
C ILE A 119 15.38 4.72 -12.51
N PHE A 120 15.41 3.77 -13.45
CA PHE A 120 16.45 2.77 -13.61
C PHE A 120 17.38 3.09 -14.78
N GLU A 121 17.62 4.38 -15.04
CA GLU A 121 18.62 4.82 -16.02
C GLU A 121 20.02 4.66 -15.40
N PRO A 122 20.88 3.77 -15.93
CA PRO A 122 22.22 3.57 -15.38
C PRO A 122 23.03 4.86 -15.41
N ARG A 123 24.01 4.97 -14.50
CA ARG A 123 25.00 6.05 -14.58
C ARG A 123 25.70 6.04 -15.94
N ALA A 124 26.17 7.20 -16.36
CA ALA A 124 26.94 7.34 -17.59
C ALA A 124 28.13 6.36 -17.59
N TRP A 125 28.53 5.90 -18.77
CA TRP A 125 29.53 4.85 -18.94
C TRP A 125 30.91 5.15 -18.29
N TYR A 126 31.24 6.42 -18.06
CA TYR A 126 32.46 6.85 -17.36
C TYR A 126 32.33 6.87 -15.82
N ASP A 127 31.15 6.61 -15.28
CA ASP A 127 30.82 6.58 -13.85
C ASP A 127 30.42 5.17 -13.36
N LEU A 128 30.67 4.11 -14.16
CA LEU A 128 30.31 2.73 -13.82
C LEU A 128 31.01 2.20 -12.56
N ASP A 129 32.15 2.76 -12.18
CA ASP A 129 32.87 2.45 -10.94
C ASP A 129 32.24 3.12 -9.70
N LYS A 130 31.23 3.99 -9.86
CA LYS A 130 30.58 4.72 -8.77
C LYS A 130 29.31 4.01 -8.30
N CYS A 131 29.31 3.59 -7.04
CA CYS A 131 28.11 3.12 -6.36
C CYS A 131 27.23 4.30 -5.88
N PRO A 132 25.91 4.09 -5.72
CA PRO A 132 25.14 2.90 -6.12
C PRO A 132 24.78 2.90 -7.63
N LYS A 133 24.26 1.77 -8.15
CA LYS A 133 23.95 1.52 -9.58
C LYS A 133 23.21 2.67 -10.26
N PHE A 134 22.27 3.29 -9.54
CA PHE A 134 21.49 4.45 -9.97
C PHE A 134 21.79 5.66 -9.07
N ASN A 135 21.77 6.88 -9.62
CA ASN A 135 22.03 8.10 -8.84
C ASN A 135 20.82 8.54 -7.99
N GLY A 136 19.62 8.02 -8.27
CA GLY A 136 18.38 8.33 -7.56
C GLY A 136 17.76 9.71 -7.84
N GLU A 137 18.44 10.59 -8.59
CA GLU A 137 18.00 11.97 -8.81
C GLU A 137 16.61 12.04 -9.45
N PHE A 138 16.39 11.25 -10.51
CA PHE A 138 15.10 11.22 -11.19
C PHE A 138 13.98 10.72 -10.26
N LEU A 139 14.24 9.68 -9.46
CA LEU A 139 13.28 9.17 -8.48
C LEU A 139 12.93 10.23 -7.43
N HIS A 140 13.92 10.97 -6.93
CA HIS A 140 13.70 12.05 -5.96
C HIS A 140 12.83 13.15 -6.57
N ASP A 141 13.19 13.60 -7.77
CA ASP A 141 12.50 14.68 -8.46
C ASP A 141 11.06 14.33 -8.79
N ILE A 142 10.82 13.15 -9.39
CA ILE A 142 9.47 12.75 -9.76
C ILE A 142 8.58 12.53 -8.53
N THR A 143 9.15 11.98 -7.45
CA THR A 143 8.43 11.75 -6.19
C THR A 143 8.06 13.09 -5.52
N ARG A 144 9.00 14.04 -5.42
CA ARG A 144 8.74 15.39 -4.89
C ARG A 144 7.74 16.15 -5.77
N LYS A 145 7.83 16.01 -7.10
CA LYS A 145 6.91 16.67 -8.03
C LYS A 145 5.47 16.17 -7.87
N ILE A 146 5.29 14.86 -7.75
CA ILE A 146 3.98 14.21 -7.68
C ILE A 146 3.35 14.42 -6.29
N LEU A 147 4.09 14.17 -5.22
CA LEU A 147 3.58 14.24 -3.84
C LEU A 147 3.62 15.65 -3.24
N LYS A 148 4.38 16.57 -3.84
CA LYS A 148 4.51 17.96 -3.41
C LYS A 148 4.84 18.04 -1.91
N GLU A 149 4.12 18.89 -1.18
CA GLU A 149 4.24 19.07 0.28
C GLU A 149 3.32 18.15 1.09
N THR A 150 2.73 17.11 0.47
CA THR A 150 1.81 16.21 1.15
C THR A 150 2.53 15.45 2.25
N ARG A 151 1.97 15.46 3.45
CA ARG A 151 2.52 14.81 4.64
C ARG A 151 1.71 13.58 5.00
N LEU A 152 2.28 12.70 5.81
CA LEU A 152 1.67 11.45 6.24
C LEU A 152 0.24 11.64 6.81
N ASN A 153 0.00 12.66 7.63
CA ASN A 153 -1.32 12.93 8.20
C ASN A 153 -2.39 13.41 7.19
N LYS A 154 -2.03 13.62 5.92
CA LYS A 154 -2.95 14.05 4.86
C LYS A 154 -3.42 12.91 3.96
N THR A 155 -2.99 11.68 4.19
CA THR A 155 -3.48 10.52 3.43
C THR A 155 -4.97 10.30 3.65
N LEU A 156 -5.65 9.78 2.62
CA LEU A 156 -7.10 9.52 2.58
C LEU A 156 -7.51 8.36 3.50
N THR A 157 -6.57 7.45 3.76
CA THR A 157 -6.72 6.31 4.67
C THR A 157 -5.41 6.14 5.44
N ASN A 158 -5.38 5.27 6.44
CA ASN A 158 -4.13 4.99 7.14
C ASN A 158 -3.15 4.32 6.18
N VAL A 159 -1.89 4.72 6.22
CA VAL A 159 -0.82 4.02 5.52
C VAL A 159 0.17 3.44 6.52
N VAL A 160 0.83 2.35 6.12
CA VAL A 160 1.92 1.72 6.88
C VAL A 160 3.06 1.44 5.92
N ILE A 161 4.14 2.24 6.00
CA ILE A 161 5.29 2.17 5.09
C ILE A 161 6.56 1.92 5.91
N PRO A 162 7.13 0.69 5.85
CA PRO A 162 8.41 0.39 6.49
C PRO A 162 9.59 1.05 5.76
N THR A 163 10.59 1.46 6.54
CA THR A 163 11.95 1.80 6.11
C THR A 163 12.95 1.22 7.13
N PHE A 164 14.24 1.35 6.86
CA PHE A 164 15.29 1.02 7.84
C PHE A 164 16.22 2.23 8.01
N ASP A 165 16.46 2.67 9.24
CA ASP A 165 17.40 3.75 9.54
C ASP A 165 18.80 3.14 9.74
N GLU A 166 19.69 3.36 8.77
CA GLU A 166 21.02 2.72 8.75
C GLU A 166 21.93 3.27 9.83
N ARG A 167 21.76 4.54 10.21
CA ARG A 167 22.57 5.19 11.26
C ARG A 167 22.17 4.68 12.64
N LYS A 168 20.88 4.51 12.89
CA LYS A 168 20.35 3.98 14.15
C LYS A 168 20.29 2.46 14.17
N THR A 169 20.47 1.80 13.03
CA THR A 169 20.36 0.35 12.84
C THR A 169 19.02 -0.21 13.31
N LYS A 170 17.91 0.48 12.98
CA LYS A 170 16.56 0.14 13.46
C LYS A 170 15.51 0.35 12.36
N PRO A 171 14.44 -0.45 12.33
CA PRO A 171 13.30 -0.17 11.48
C PRO A 171 12.64 1.16 11.86
N VAL A 172 12.18 1.91 10.86
CA VAL A 172 11.30 3.06 11.05
C VAL A 172 10.02 2.77 10.29
N ILE A 173 8.89 2.74 10.99
CA ILE A 173 7.59 2.42 10.39
C ILE A 173 6.75 3.70 10.37
N PHE A 174 6.61 4.28 9.19
CA PHE A 174 5.75 5.44 8.99
C PHE A 174 4.29 4.99 8.95
N SER A 175 3.52 5.41 9.96
CA SER A 175 2.14 4.96 10.17
C SER A 175 1.26 6.09 10.71
N ASN A 176 0.07 6.26 10.14
CA ASN A 176 -0.91 7.24 10.65
C ASN A 176 -1.31 6.95 12.10
N TYR A 177 -1.33 5.67 12.50
CA TYR A 177 -1.70 5.26 13.86
C TYR A 177 -0.75 5.82 14.92
N LYS A 178 0.54 5.98 14.57
CA LYS A 178 1.58 6.48 15.48
C LYS A 178 1.55 7.98 15.67
N LEU A 179 0.91 8.74 14.79
CA LEU A 179 0.98 10.22 14.83
C LEU A 179 0.30 10.85 16.03
N LYS A 180 -0.49 10.07 16.78
CA LYS A 180 -1.06 10.51 18.05
C LYS A 180 0.00 10.67 19.15
N THR A 181 1.07 9.85 19.12
CA THR A 181 2.12 9.82 20.16
C THR A 181 3.49 10.20 19.61
N GLU A 182 3.76 9.91 18.34
CA GLU A 182 5.06 10.10 17.67
C GLU A 182 4.93 11.14 16.53
N THR A 183 4.72 12.42 16.87
CA THR A 183 4.43 13.48 15.87
C THR A 183 5.56 13.71 14.88
N TYR A 184 6.82 13.44 15.27
CA TYR A 184 8.00 13.55 14.39
C TYR A 184 7.97 12.55 13.23
N LEU A 185 7.11 11.53 13.25
CA LEU A 185 6.89 10.63 12.11
C LEU A 185 5.99 11.25 11.03
N ASN A 186 5.37 12.41 11.28
CA ASN A 186 4.54 13.10 10.29
C ASN A 186 5.39 13.77 9.19
N ALA A 187 6.27 13.04 8.50
CA ALA A 187 7.15 13.52 7.46
C ALA A 187 6.41 13.76 6.12
N LYS A 188 7.09 14.37 5.14
CA LYS A 188 6.57 14.44 3.77
C LYS A 188 6.49 13.04 3.19
N LEU A 189 5.40 12.74 2.48
CA LEU A 189 5.26 11.45 1.79
C LEU A 189 6.39 11.25 0.78
N SER A 190 6.91 12.33 0.17
CA SER A 190 8.04 12.22 -0.74
C SER A 190 9.30 11.67 -0.06
N ASP A 191 9.62 12.12 1.15
CA ASP A 191 10.80 11.65 1.86
C ASP A 191 10.62 10.19 2.33
N ILE A 192 9.40 9.84 2.77
CA ILE A 192 9.04 8.46 3.11
C ILE A 192 9.17 7.52 1.90
N CYS A 193 8.65 7.95 0.74
CA CYS A 193 8.68 7.22 -0.52
C CYS A 193 10.10 6.99 -1.05
N ILE A 194 10.95 8.01 -0.98
CA ILE A 194 12.35 7.88 -1.35
C ILE A 194 13.05 6.92 -0.39
N GLY A 195 12.89 7.10 0.92
CA GLY A 195 13.51 6.24 1.93
C GLY A 195 13.11 4.77 1.82
N THR A 196 11.81 4.46 1.67
CA THR A 196 11.36 3.07 1.54
C THR A 196 11.85 2.38 0.27
N SER A 197 12.23 3.14 -0.77
CA SER A 197 12.69 2.61 -2.07
C SER A 197 14.20 2.60 -2.25
N ALA A 198 14.96 3.11 -1.27
CA ALA A 198 16.42 3.30 -1.36
C ALA A 198 17.17 1.97 -1.14
N ALA A 199 17.03 1.02 -2.09
CA ALA A 199 17.59 -0.31 -1.97
C ALA A 199 19.13 -0.26 -1.97
N PRO A 200 19.81 -0.84 -0.95
CA PRO A 200 21.26 -0.87 -0.91
C PRO A 200 21.86 -1.42 -2.21
N THR A 201 22.98 -0.84 -2.65
CA THR A 201 23.64 -1.08 -3.96
C THR A 201 22.90 -0.56 -5.20
N TYR A 202 21.57 -0.37 -5.14
CA TYR A 202 20.77 0.14 -6.26
C TYR A 202 20.60 1.66 -6.22
N LEU A 203 20.20 2.21 -5.07
CA LEU A 203 19.88 3.63 -4.89
C LEU A 203 20.58 4.19 -3.65
N PRO A 204 20.85 5.51 -3.60
CA PRO A 204 21.52 6.12 -2.45
C PRO A 204 20.59 6.16 -1.23
N PRO A 205 21.13 6.04 0.00
CA PRO A 205 20.36 6.31 1.21
C PRO A 205 19.75 7.71 1.18
N HIS A 206 18.59 7.86 1.81
CA HIS A 206 17.86 9.13 1.87
C HIS A 206 17.97 9.79 3.24
N GLN A 207 18.55 10.97 3.26
CA GLN A 207 18.76 11.74 4.48
C GLN A 207 17.84 12.95 4.51
N PHE A 208 17.11 13.13 5.61
CA PHE A 208 16.31 14.32 5.85
C PHE A 208 16.06 14.52 7.34
N GLN A 209 15.64 15.74 7.68
CA GLN A 209 15.20 16.06 9.04
C GLN A 209 13.69 16.33 9.05
N ASN A 210 13.00 15.85 10.07
CA ASN A 210 11.62 16.20 10.32
C ASN A 210 11.36 16.40 11.82
N ASP A 211 10.81 17.57 12.18
CA ASP A 211 10.50 17.93 13.56
C ASP A 211 11.70 17.75 14.53
N GLY A 212 12.87 18.21 14.09
CA GLY A 212 14.13 18.09 14.84
C GLY A 212 14.78 16.70 14.80
N VAL A 213 14.11 15.66 14.30
CA VAL A 213 14.63 14.29 14.21
C VAL A 213 15.30 14.05 12.86
N GLN A 214 16.55 13.59 12.88
CA GLN A 214 17.27 13.14 11.69
C GLN A 214 16.83 11.72 11.30
N PHE A 215 16.64 11.49 10.00
CA PHE A 215 16.37 10.20 9.39
C PHE A 215 17.42 9.92 8.33
N ASP A 216 18.05 8.75 8.42
CA ASP A 216 19.06 8.26 7.49
C ASP A 216 18.57 6.91 6.93
N LEU A 217 17.70 6.95 5.92
CA LEU A 217 16.85 5.82 5.54
C LEU A 217 17.37 5.06 4.32
N VAL A 218 17.23 3.74 4.40
CA VAL A 218 17.34 2.80 3.28
C VAL A 218 16.05 1.97 3.16
N ASP A 219 15.97 1.17 2.10
CA ASP A 219 14.77 0.44 1.70
C ASP A 219 14.13 -0.36 2.83
N GLY A 220 12.79 -0.34 2.86
CA GLY A 220 12.00 -1.06 3.84
C GLY A 220 12.13 -2.58 3.76
N ALA A 221 12.64 -3.14 2.67
CA ALA A 221 12.92 -4.57 2.54
C ALA A 221 13.94 -5.05 3.57
N MET A 222 14.83 -4.17 4.05
CA MET A 222 15.72 -4.47 5.18
C MET A 222 14.97 -4.72 6.50
N SER A 223 13.72 -4.27 6.59
CA SER A 223 12.83 -4.47 7.73
C SER A 223 11.76 -5.53 7.45
N ALA A 224 11.01 -5.36 6.35
CA ALA A 224 9.92 -6.23 5.94
C ALA A 224 9.58 -6.00 4.46
N ASN A 225 10.09 -6.85 3.55
CA ASN A 225 9.76 -6.76 2.13
C ASN A 225 8.26 -6.99 1.85
N ASN A 226 7.65 -7.93 2.56
CA ASN A 226 6.19 -8.10 2.64
C ASN A 226 5.66 -7.44 3.92
N PRO A 227 5.00 -6.28 3.85
CA PRO A 227 4.60 -5.53 5.04
C PRO A 227 3.24 -5.98 5.61
N ALA A 228 2.67 -7.10 5.15
CA ALA A 228 1.33 -7.53 5.55
C ALA A 228 1.19 -7.73 7.07
N LEU A 229 2.17 -8.41 7.69
CA LEU A 229 2.18 -8.58 9.14
C LEU A 229 2.47 -7.27 9.88
N VAL A 230 3.26 -6.36 9.30
CA VAL A 230 3.50 -5.03 9.88
C VAL A 230 2.18 -4.27 9.96
N ALA A 231 1.39 -4.27 8.89
CA ALA A 231 0.07 -3.63 8.86
C ALA A 231 -0.92 -4.27 9.85
N VAL A 232 -0.96 -5.61 9.92
CA VAL A 232 -1.77 -6.33 10.92
C VAL A 232 -1.37 -5.94 12.33
N SER A 233 -0.06 -5.85 12.60
CA SER A 233 0.47 -5.48 13.92
C SER A 233 0.09 -4.06 14.31
N GLU A 234 0.19 -3.09 13.38
CA GLU A 234 -0.24 -1.70 13.61
C GLU A 234 -1.75 -1.63 13.91
N VAL A 235 -2.56 -2.39 13.16
CA VAL A 235 -4.01 -2.43 13.39
C VAL A 235 -4.33 -3.00 14.78
N ILE A 236 -3.70 -4.09 15.18
CA ILE A 236 -3.93 -4.74 16.47
C ILE A 236 -3.45 -3.87 17.64
N GLN A 237 -2.31 -3.19 17.51
CA GLN A 237 -1.76 -2.34 18.56
C GLN A 237 -2.59 -1.08 18.80
N HIS A 238 -3.30 -0.58 17.78
CA HIS A 238 -3.95 0.73 17.83
C HIS A 238 -5.49 0.72 17.72
N ASN A 239 -6.12 -0.43 17.49
CA ASN A 239 -7.57 -0.54 17.40
C ASN A 239 -8.11 -1.65 18.32
N GLU A 240 -9.33 -1.46 18.83
CA GLU A 240 -10.08 -2.52 19.53
C GLU A 240 -10.37 -3.66 18.54
N HIS A 241 -9.99 -4.89 18.91
CA HIS A 241 -10.00 -6.09 18.07
C HIS A 241 -11.25 -6.24 17.20
N LYS A 242 -11.09 -6.07 15.89
CA LYS A 242 -12.06 -6.43 14.86
C LYS A 242 -11.49 -7.50 13.95
N GLU A 243 -12.35 -8.27 13.31
CA GLU A 243 -11.91 -9.24 12.31
C GLU A 243 -11.18 -8.52 11.18
N ILE A 244 -9.95 -8.96 10.88
CA ILE A 244 -9.15 -8.34 9.82
C ILE A 244 -9.47 -9.02 8.50
N LEU A 245 -9.82 -8.24 7.47
CA LEU A 245 -9.81 -8.68 6.07
C LEU A 245 -8.53 -8.19 5.41
N LEU A 246 -7.66 -9.12 5.00
CA LEU A 246 -6.33 -8.84 4.47
C LEU A 246 -6.20 -9.30 3.02
N LEU A 247 -5.90 -8.37 2.13
CA LEU A 247 -5.34 -8.62 0.80
C LEU A 247 -3.85 -8.31 0.81
N SER A 248 -3.00 -9.29 0.48
CA SER A 248 -1.55 -9.12 0.33
C SER A 248 -1.14 -9.47 -1.09
N LEU A 249 -0.39 -8.59 -1.74
CA LEU A 249 0.01 -8.71 -3.14
C LEU A 249 1.53 -8.75 -3.28
N GLY A 250 2.04 -9.82 -3.88
CA GLY A 250 3.45 -9.98 -4.19
C GLY A 250 3.86 -9.38 -5.53
N THR A 251 5.17 -9.35 -5.77
CA THR A 251 5.79 -8.85 -7.01
C THR A 251 6.44 -9.97 -7.83
N GLY A 252 6.13 -11.23 -7.52
CA GLY A 252 6.68 -12.41 -8.15
C GLY A 252 7.95 -12.91 -7.48
N THR A 253 8.00 -14.22 -7.25
CA THR A 253 9.20 -14.95 -6.84
C THR A 253 9.62 -15.88 -7.97
N ILE A 254 10.93 -16.08 -8.10
CA ILE A 254 11.47 -17.07 -9.01
C ILE A 254 11.56 -18.37 -8.24
N LYS A 255 11.39 -19.48 -8.95
CA LYS A 255 11.62 -20.78 -8.35
C LYS A 255 13.10 -20.89 -7.95
N ALA A 256 13.36 -21.07 -6.66
CA ALA A 256 14.71 -21.19 -6.13
C ALA A 256 15.49 -22.28 -6.90
N GLU A 257 16.65 -21.93 -7.46
CA GLU A 257 17.59 -22.91 -7.98
C GLU A 257 18.20 -23.70 -6.79
N GLU A 258 18.41 -25.01 -6.96
CA GLU A 258 18.93 -25.90 -5.89
C GLU A 258 20.35 -25.57 -5.41
N LYS A 259 21.02 -24.56 -6.00
CA LYS A 259 22.43 -24.29 -5.75
C LYS A 259 22.65 -23.31 -4.59
N LEU A 260 22.86 -23.88 -3.41
CA LEU A 260 23.74 -23.26 -2.42
C LEU A 260 25.15 -23.20 -3.01
N SER A 261 25.74 -22.01 -3.04
CA SER A 261 27.16 -21.81 -3.30
C SER A 261 27.98 -22.82 -2.48
N GLY A 262 28.93 -23.51 -3.10
CA GLY A 262 29.66 -24.63 -2.49
C GLY A 262 30.28 -24.33 -1.13
N ILE A 263 30.68 -25.39 -0.40
CA ILE A 263 31.41 -25.26 0.87
C ILE A 263 32.77 -24.61 0.57
N PHE A 264 33.00 -23.40 1.09
CA PHE A 264 34.27 -22.69 0.93
C PHE A 264 35.20 -22.99 2.12
N ASP A 265 36.20 -23.85 1.92
CA ASP A 265 37.33 -24.05 2.83
C ASP A 265 38.52 -23.14 2.43
N GLY A 266 38.27 -21.83 2.33
CA GLY A 266 39.20 -20.81 1.80
C GLY A 266 39.22 -19.49 2.56
N LEU A 267 40.13 -18.59 2.19
CA LEU A 267 40.45 -17.35 2.91
C LEU A 267 39.37 -16.26 2.75
N CYS A 268 38.81 -15.88 3.89
CA CYS A 268 38.34 -14.53 4.24
C CYS A 268 36.84 -14.20 4.03
N GLN A 269 36.30 -13.40 4.96
CA GLN A 269 34.91 -12.91 5.00
C GLN A 269 34.42 -12.27 3.69
N LEU A 270 35.33 -11.73 2.88
CA LEU A 270 35.06 -11.09 1.59
C LEU A 270 34.60 -12.08 0.51
N GLU A 271 35.21 -13.27 0.43
CA GLU A 271 34.78 -14.29 -0.54
C GLU A 271 33.35 -14.74 -0.24
N TRP A 272 33.03 -14.94 1.04
CA TRP A 272 31.68 -15.31 1.48
C TRP A 272 30.65 -14.23 1.16
N LEU A 273 30.99 -12.94 1.32
CA LEU A 273 30.10 -11.82 1.01
C LEU A 273 29.78 -11.75 -0.49
N VAL A 274 30.79 -11.92 -1.34
CA VAL A 274 30.66 -11.86 -2.81
C VAL A 274 29.97 -13.10 -3.36
N SER A 275 30.26 -14.29 -2.80
CA SER A 275 29.69 -15.55 -3.27
C SER A 275 28.26 -15.82 -2.78
N SER A 276 27.83 -15.15 -1.71
CA SER A 276 26.52 -15.38 -1.07
C SER A 276 25.51 -14.26 -1.32
N THR A 277 25.77 -13.37 -2.28
CA THR A 277 24.86 -12.26 -2.65
C THR A 277 23.44 -12.73 -2.93
N ASN A 278 23.27 -13.88 -3.61
CA ASN A 278 21.97 -14.49 -3.86
C ASN A 278 21.28 -14.96 -2.57
N VAL A 279 22.04 -15.52 -1.62
CA VAL A 279 21.51 -15.96 -0.31
C VAL A 279 21.07 -14.76 0.52
N PHE A 280 21.85 -13.68 0.53
CA PHE A 280 21.47 -12.45 1.22
C PHE A 280 20.28 -11.77 0.57
N SER A 281 20.23 -11.73 -0.76
CA SER A 281 19.08 -11.23 -1.51
C SER A 281 17.82 -12.02 -1.15
N GLU A 282 17.89 -13.35 -1.22
CA GLU A 282 16.77 -14.21 -0.83
C GLU A 282 16.37 -13.98 0.62
N ALA A 283 17.33 -13.93 1.56
CA ALA A 283 17.03 -13.70 2.98
C ALA A 283 16.35 -12.34 3.23
N LEU A 284 16.72 -11.29 2.48
CA LEU A 284 16.15 -9.95 2.62
C LEU A 284 14.78 -9.82 1.95
N TYR A 285 14.57 -10.47 0.80
CA TYR A 285 13.35 -10.32 0.02
C TYR A 285 12.32 -11.45 0.23
N SER A 286 12.71 -12.54 0.90
CA SER A 286 11.85 -13.70 1.14
C SER A 286 10.60 -13.32 1.96
N THR A 287 9.49 -13.93 1.58
CA THR A 287 8.18 -13.74 2.20
C THR A 287 7.78 -14.90 3.11
N ASN A 288 8.61 -15.94 3.21
CA ASN A 288 8.32 -17.18 3.93
C ASN A 288 8.00 -16.96 5.41
N MET A 289 8.81 -16.15 6.11
CA MET A 289 8.55 -15.86 7.52
C MET A 289 7.26 -15.08 7.72
N ILE A 290 6.89 -14.20 6.79
CA ILE A 290 5.62 -13.48 6.84
C ILE A 290 4.45 -14.44 6.64
N HIS A 291 4.54 -15.41 5.73
CA HIS A 291 3.55 -16.49 5.60
C HIS A 291 3.42 -17.30 6.89
N TYR A 292 4.54 -17.69 7.52
CA TYR A 292 4.55 -18.43 8.78
C TYR A 292 3.82 -17.66 9.91
N TYR A 293 4.15 -16.38 10.10
CA TYR A 293 3.51 -15.56 11.12
C TYR A 293 2.03 -15.28 10.84
N LEU A 294 1.68 -15.02 9.57
CA LEU A 294 0.28 -14.82 9.19
C LEU A 294 -0.54 -16.09 9.33
N ALA A 295 0.06 -17.29 9.30
CA ALA A 295 -0.67 -18.53 9.58
C ALA A 295 -1.13 -18.63 11.05
N THR A 296 -0.37 -18.05 11.99
CA THR A 296 -0.79 -17.90 13.39
C THR A 296 -2.00 -16.98 13.52
N VAL A 297 -2.10 -15.96 12.67
CA VAL A 297 -3.26 -15.05 12.64
C VAL A 297 -4.42 -15.70 11.90
N PHE A 298 -4.18 -16.28 10.73
CA PHE A 298 -5.16 -16.89 9.82
C PHE A 298 -4.73 -18.32 9.45
N PRO A 299 -5.37 -19.41 9.92
CA PRO A 299 -6.63 -19.46 10.66
C PRO A 299 -6.51 -19.40 12.19
N GLY A 300 -5.31 -19.21 12.75
CA GLY A 300 -5.10 -19.46 14.18
C GLY A 300 -5.94 -18.59 15.13
N VAL A 301 -6.19 -17.33 14.78
CA VAL A 301 -7.01 -16.39 15.57
C VAL A 301 -8.23 -15.90 14.78
N LEU A 302 -8.10 -15.73 13.47
CA LEU A 302 -9.10 -15.19 12.56
C LEU A 302 -9.42 -16.18 11.43
N PRO A 303 -10.60 -16.10 10.80
CA PRO A 303 -10.98 -17.02 9.73
C PRO A 303 -9.98 -17.07 8.57
N ALA A 304 -9.64 -18.26 8.08
CA ALA A 304 -8.68 -18.44 6.98
C ALA A 304 -9.07 -17.64 5.72
N ASP A 305 -10.37 -17.56 5.43
CA ASP A 305 -10.94 -16.91 4.24
C ASP A 305 -10.95 -15.37 4.32
N ASN A 306 -10.41 -14.83 5.41
CA ASN A 306 -10.18 -13.40 5.56
C ASN A 306 -8.77 -12.98 5.12
N TYR A 307 -7.90 -13.93 4.74
CA TYR A 307 -6.59 -13.66 4.17
C TYR A 307 -6.48 -14.19 2.74
N LEU A 308 -6.24 -13.26 1.79
CA LEU A 308 -5.93 -13.55 0.40
C LEU A 308 -4.52 -13.07 0.07
N ARG A 309 -3.64 -14.00 -0.32
CA ARG A 309 -2.35 -13.70 -0.95
C ARG A 309 -2.47 -13.94 -2.45
N ILE A 310 -2.02 -12.98 -3.25
CA ILE A 310 -1.83 -13.16 -4.69
C ILE A 310 -0.34 -12.93 -4.99
N GLU A 311 0.31 -13.96 -5.51
CA GLU A 311 1.75 -13.99 -5.79
C GLU A 311 2.01 -14.86 -7.02
N GLU A 312 2.97 -14.47 -7.87
CA GLU A 312 3.49 -15.33 -8.93
C GLU A 312 4.67 -16.13 -8.38
N TYR A 313 4.47 -17.42 -8.11
CA TYR A 313 5.51 -18.26 -7.48
C TYR A 313 6.54 -18.82 -8.48
N ASN A 314 6.26 -18.75 -9.78
CA ASN A 314 7.12 -19.26 -10.85
C ASN A 314 7.39 -18.17 -11.88
N LEU A 315 7.84 -17.00 -11.43
CA LEU A 315 8.20 -15.91 -12.33
C LEU A 315 9.33 -16.37 -13.27
N ASP A 316 9.17 -16.10 -14.58
CA ASP A 316 10.20 -16.39 -15.58
C ASP A 316 11.52 -15.69 -15.17
N PRO A 317 12.65 -16.41 -15.08
CA PRO A 317 13.94 -15.83 -14.70
C PRO A 317 14.37 -14.62 -15.55
N SER A 318 13.91 -14.52 -16.80
CA SER A 318 14.19 -13.33 -17.63
C SER A 318 13.54 -12.03 -17.11
N MET A 319 12.63 -12.15 -16.14
CA MET A 319 11.95 -11.05 -15.46
C MET A 319 12.38 -10.90 -13.99
N GLU A 320 13.48 -11.56 -13.58
CA GLU A 320 14.02 -11.52 -12.22
C GLU A 320 14.40 -10.11 -11.77
N GLU A 321 15.12 -9.42 -12.64
CA GLU A 321 15.74 -8.14 -12.34
C GLU A 321 14.70 -7.09 -11.97
N MET A 322 14.81 -6.58 -10.74
CA MET A 322 13.89 -5.59 -10.19
C MET A 322 14.02 -4.21 -10.85
N ASP A 323 15.05 -4.00 -11.64
CA ASP A 323 15.39 -2.74 -12.32
C ASP A 323 15.36 -2.84 -13.85
N ASN A 324 15.00 -3.99 -14.42
CA ASN A 324 14.83 -4.13 -15.87
C ASN A 324 13.56 -3.40 -16.35
N ALA A 325 13.72 -2.11 -16.64
CA ALA A 325 12.64 -1.26 -17.14
C ALA A 325 12.53 -1.23 -18.68
N ASP A 326 13.02 -2.27 -19.37
CA ASP A 326 12.80 -2.37 -20.81
C ASP A 326 11.31 -2.51 -21.12
N LYS A 327 10.89 -1.88 -22.24
CA LYS A 327 9.49 -1.93 -22.67
C LYS A 327 8.95 -3.35 -22.78
N LYS A 328 9.76 -4.29 -23.31
CA LYS A 328 9.40 -5.70 -23.43
C LYS A 328 9.17 -6.34 -22.05
N ASN A 329 10.06 -6.08 -21.09
CA ASN A 329 9.92 -6.61 -19.74
C ASN A 329 8.67 -6.06 -19.05
N MET A 330 8.48 -4.74 -19.08
CA MET A 330 7.29 -4.10 -18.50
C MET A 330 5.98 -4.59 -19.12
N ASP A 331 5.93 -4.80 -20.44
CA ASP A 331 4.76 -5.37 -21.11
C ASP A 331 4.53 -6.84 -20.70
N ASN A 332 5.59 -7.60 -20.45
CA ASN A 332 5.49 -8.97 -19.93
C ASN A 332 5.03 -9.00 -18.47
N LEU A 333 5.49 -8.09 -17.62
CA LEU A 333 5.00 -7.96 -16.23
C LEU A 333 3.50 -7.64 -16.18
N VAL A 334 2.97 -6.83 -17.11
CA VAL A 334 1.52 -6.64 -17.27
C VAL A 334 0.82 -7.96 -17.65
N LYS A 335 1.41 -8.77 -18.54
CA LYS A 335 0.85 -10.08 -18.89
C LYS A 335 0.86 -11.03 -17.70
N VAL A 336 1.92 -11.05 -16.89
CA VAL A 336 1.98 -11.83 -15.64
C VAL A 336 0.85 -11.43 -14.72
N GLY A 337 0.67 -10.13 -14.44
CA GLY A 337 -0.43 -9.63 -13.62
C GLY A 337 -1.83 -10.03 -14.12
N LYS A 338 -2.04 -10.02 -15.46
CA LYS A 338 -3.29 -10.50 -16.06
C LYS A 338 -3.47 -12.02 -15.97
N ASN A 339 -2.39 -12.77 -16.18
CA ASN A 339 -2.43 -14.23 -16.12
C ASN A 339 -2.67 -14.73 -14.70
N LEU A 340 -2.12 -14.05 -13.69
CA LEU A 340 -2.36 -14.34 -12.28
C LEU A 340 -3.85 -14.40 -11.96
N LEU A 341 -4.68 -13.52 -12.54
CA LEU A 341 -6.12 -13.51 -12.33
C LEU A 341 -6.79 -14.83 -12.74
N LEU A 342 -6.25 -15.52 -13.76
CA LEU A 342 -6.76 -16.78 -14.29
C LEU A 342 -6.22 -18.00 -13.53
N GLN A 343 -5.09 -17.86 -12.85
CA GLN A 343 -4.50 -18.94 -12.06
C GLN A 343 -5.35 -19.23 -10.81
N LYS A 344 -5.25 -20.46 -10.30
CA LYS A 344 -5.81 -20.83 -9.00
C LYS A 344 -5.18 -19.96 -7.90
N ALA A 345 -6.00 -19.51 -6.97
CA ALA A 345 -5.51 -18.87 -5.76
C ALA A 345 -4.69 -19.88 -4.96
N LEU A 346 -3.58 -19.42 -4.39
CA LEU A 346 -2.64 -20.27 -3.69
C LEU A 346 -2.59 -19.89 -2.21
N ARG A 347 -2.34 -20.88 -1.35
CA ARG A 347 -2.02 -20.68 0.06
C ARG A 347 -0.71 -21.38 0.37
N MET A 348 0.18 -20.69 1.07
CA MET A 348 1.45 -21.26 1.51
C MET A 348 1.22 -22.31 2.60
N ASN A 349 1.68 -23.54 2.39
CA ASN A 349 1.81 -24.51 3.47
C ASN A 349 3.03 -24.14 4.32
N VAL A 350 2.82 -23.70 5.56
CA VAL A 350 3.90 -23.17 6.41
C VAL A 350 4.81 -24.23 7.04
N ASN A 351 4.50 -25.52 6.85
CA ASN A 351 5.39 -26.61 7.27
C ASN A 351 6.36 -27.00 6.15
N THR A 352 5.91 -26.97 4.89
CA THR A 352 6.72 -27.36 3.73
C THR A 352 7.24 -26.16 2.93
N PHE A 353 6.72 -24.95 3.19
CA PHE A 353 6.90 -23.75 2.39
C PHE A 353 6.65 -23.97 0.89
N ALA A 354 5.62 -24.78 0.59
CA ALA A 354 5.15 -25.02 -0.76
C ALA A 354 3.74 -24.43 -0.94
N PRO A 355 3.45 -23.78 -2.08
CA PRO A 355 2.11 -23.29 -2.37
C PRO A 355 1.14 -24.45 -2.61
N VAL A 356 -0.09 -24.32 -2.10
CA VAL A 356 -1.19 -25.27 -2.28
C VAL A 356 -2.34 -24.55 -2.99
N GLU A 357 -2.91 -25.19 -4.01
CA GLU A 357 -4.06 -24.66 -4.74
C GLU A 357 -5.33 -24.62 -3.89
N LEU A 358 -6.08 -23.53 -4.03
CA LEU A 358 -7.43 -23.37 -3.51
C LEU A 358 -8.44 -23.61 -4.63
N ASP A 359 -9.71 -23.83 -4.27
CA ASP A 359 -10.76 -24.24 -5.22
C ASP A 359 -11.23 -23.13 -6.17
N GLN A 360 -10.60 -21.96 -6.14
CA GLN A 360 -11.00 -20.76 -6.88
C GLN A 360 -9.83 -20.11 -7.61
N THR A 361 -10.11 -19.35 -8.67
CA THR A 361 -9.11 -18.48 -9.30
C THR A 361 -8.86 -17.22 -8.47
N ASN A 362 -7.75 -16.53 -8.73
CA ASN A 362 -7.49 -15.23 -8.11
C ASN A 362 -8.56 -14.19 -8.49
N ALA A 363 -9.08 -14.19 -9.72
CA ALA A 363 -10.19 -13.33 -10.12
C ALA A 363 -11.45 -13.59 -9.27
N GLU A 364 -11.86 -14.85 -9.13
CA GLU A 364 -13.02 -15.21 -8.30
C GLU A 364 -12.79 -14.86 -6.82
N ALA A 365 -11.55 -14.99 -6.33
CA ALA A 365 -11.18 -14.59 -4.98
C ALA A 365 -11.31 -13.07 -4.78
N LEU A 366 -10.84 -12.28 -5.76
CA LEU A 366 -10.97 -10.82 -5.76
C LEU A 366 -12.41 -10.36 -5.91
N ASP A 367 -13.23 -11.04 -6.71
CA ASP A 367 -14.66 -10.73 -6.85
C ASP A 367 -15.36 -10.91 -5.49
N ARG A 368 -15.13 -12.03 -4.80
CA ARG A 368 -15.64 -12.25 -3.44
C ARG A 368 -15.13 -11.22 -2.44
N LEU A 369 -13.85 -10.85 -2.52
CA LEU A 369 -13.29 -9.79 -1.67
C LEU A 369 -13.98 -8.45 -1.96
N SER A 370 -14.25 -8.13 -3.23
CA SER A 370 -14.95 -6.90 -3.62
C SER A 370 -16.36 -6.83 -3.04
N GLU A 371 -17.09 -7.97 -2.97
CA GLU A 371 -18.38 -8.05 -2.29
C GLU A 371 -18.26 -7.78 -0.79
N LYS A 372 -17.28 -8.42 -0.13
CA LYS A 372 -17.02 -8.21 1.31
C LYS A 372 -16.70 -6.73 1.59
N LEU A 373 -15.79 -6.12 0.84
CA LEU A 373 -15.39 -4.72 0.98
C LEU A 373 -16.56 -3.76 0.75
N TYR A 374 -17.36 -4.01 -0.31
CA TYR A 374 -18.52 -3.20 -0.61
C TYR A 374 -19.59 -3.31 0.49
N ALA A 375 -19.94 -4.52 0.91
CA ALA A 375 -20.92 -4.76 1.97
C ALA A 375 -20.48 -4.11 3.30
N GLU A 376 -19.20 -4.25 3.66
CA GLU A 376 -18.62 -3.63 4.85
C GLU A 376 -18.74 -2.09 4.79
N ARG A 377 -18.41 -1.47 3.65
CA ARG A 377 -18.56 -0.02 3.46
C ARG A 377 -20.03 0.42 3.59
N GLN A 378 -20.97 -0.28 2.95
CA GLN A 378 -22.39 0.04 3.02
C GLN A 378 -22.94 -0.08 4.45
N LEU A 379 -22.56 -1.13 5.17
CA LEU A 379 -22.92 -1.33 6.57
C LEU A 379 -22.47 -0.15 7.44
N ARG A 380 -21.22 0.27 7.26
CA ARG A 380 -20.62 1.38 8.00
C ARG A 380 -21.29 2.73 7.70
N LEU A 381 -21.56 3.01 6.41
CA LEU A 381 -22.26 4.23 6.00
C LEU A 381 -23.67 4.28 6.61
N LYS A 382 -24.41 3.17 6.55
CA LYS A 382 -25.74 3.04 7.15
C LYS A 382 -25.70 3.32 8.66
N ARG A 383 -24.83 2.64 9.41
CA ARG A 383 -24.72 2.80 10.88
C ARG A 383 -24.30 4.22 11.28
N LYS A 384 -23.34 4.83 10.58
CA LYS A 384 -22.94 6.24 10.80
C LYS A 384 -24.09 7.22 10.53
N SER A 385 -24.90 6.97 9.51
CA SER A 385 -26.07 7.81 9.21
C SER A 385 -27.15 7.73 10.28
N MET A 386 -27.38 6.52 10.85
CA MET A 386 -28.36 6.30 11.92
C MET A 386 -27.97 7.03 13.21
N GLU A 387 -26.68 7.03 13.59
CA GLU A 387 -26.19 7.77 14.75
C GLU A 387 -26.42 9.29 14.60
N LYS A 388 -26.13 9.84 13.42
CA LYS A 388 -26.39 11.26 13.11
C LYS A 388 -27.89 11.60 13.12
N GLY A 389 -28.75 10.66 12.71
CA GLY A 389 -30.21 10.82 12.71
C GLY A 389 -30.83 10.75 14.11
N GLY A 390 -30.33 9.85 14.96
CA GLY A 390 -30.84 9.67 16.33
C GLY A 390 -30.51 10.82 17.29
N SER A 391 -29.40 11.52 17.08
CA SER A 391 -28.98 12.66 17.91
C SER A 391 -29.83 13.92 17.70
N ARG A 392 -30.64 14.01 16.63
CA ARG A 392 -31.52 15.17 16.36
C ARG A 392 -32.88 15.12 17.08
N ILE A 393 -33.22 14.05 17.81
CA ILE A 393 -34.58 13.86 18.37
C ILE A 393 -34.67 14.21 19.87
N ILE A 394 -33.56 14.51 20.56
CA ILE A 394 -33.57 14.82 22.00
C ILE A 394 -33.10 16.25 22.26
N GLU A 395 -33.79 17.25 21.72
CA GLU A 395 -33.62 18.64 22.16
C GLU A 395 -34.84 19.52 21.79
N SER A 396 -36.03 19.13 22.23
CA SER A 396 -37.17 20.08 22.34
C SER A 396 -38.31 19.54 23.19
N VAL A 397 -38.06 19.31 24.48
CA VAL A 397 -39.12 19.39 25.48
C VAL A 397 -38.64 20.30 26.60
N LYS A 398 -38.68 21.62 26.36
CA LYS A 398 -38.77 22.59 27.45
C LYS A 398 -40.19 22.50 28.00
N VAL A 399 -40.34 21.86 29.16
CA VAL A 399 -41.56 22.00 29.98
C VAL A 399 -41.56 23.41 30.56
N PRO A 400 -42.58 24.24 30.33
CA PRO A 400 -42.68 25.54 30.97
C PRO A 400 -43.17 25.37 32.42
N SER A 401 -42.29 25.51 33.40
CA SER A 401 -42.71 25.62 34.81
C SER A 401 -43.15 27.05 35.09
N GLY A 402 -44.43 27.33 34.86
CA GLY A 402 -45.09 28.52 35.37
C GLY A 402 -46.17 28.12 36.38
N ARG A 403 -45.97 28.44 37.67
CA ARG A 403 -46.94 29.19 38.49
C ARG A 403 -46.41 29.49 39.90
N MET A 404 -46.56 30.77 40.24
CA MET A 404 -46.46 31.39 41.57
C MET A 404 -47.55 30.86 42.51
N HIS A 405 -47.30 30.84 43.83
CA HIS A 405 -47.85 31.83 44.79
C HIS A 405 -47.52 31.53 46.26
N ALA A 406 -47.19 32.62 46.97
CA ALA A 406 -47.53 33.03 48.34
C ALA A 406 -47.31 32.08 49.53
N THR A 407 -46.40 32.44 50.44
CA THR A 407 -46.69 33.28 51.62
C THR A 407 -45.41 33.87 52.18
#